data_AF-A0A962L980-F1
#
_entry.id   AF-A0A962L980-F1
#
_cell.length_a   1.000
_cell.length_b   1.000
_cell.length_c   1.000
_cell.angle_alpha   90.00
_cell.angle_beta   90.00
_cell.angle_gamma   90.00
#
_symmetry.space_group_name_H-M   'P 1'
#
loop_
_entity.id
_entity.type
_entity.pdbx_description
1 polymer ?
#
loop_
_entity_poly.entity_id
_entity_poly.type
_entity_poly.pdbx_seq_one_letter_code
_entity_poly.pdbx_strand_id
1 'polypeptide(L)'
;LVFGVLLIFQKHRRLKGAGWILAGLGFLFLGIHYMKEGFAGFADHLDLTRYALGGVAGLLLYSLFGALATVIMQSSHATLVLIITALGAGQITYENALALAIGANVGTTVTAVLGALNATVDGKRLAGAHLIFNVGTGLVALVLIDPFMRAVDTVSHAVGIPADDYTLKLAVFHTLFNGIGIIIFTPL
;
A
#
# COMPACT_ATOMS: atom_id res chain seq x y z
N LEU A 1 23.08 -0.93 -2.85
CA LEU A 1 23.47 -2.26 -2.32
C LEU A 1 24.98 -2.35 -2.05
N VAL A 2 25.84 -2.15 -3.06
CA VAL A 2 27.32 -2.19 -2.92
C VAL A 2 27.84 -1.29 -1.78
N PHE A 3 27.51 0.00 -1.78
CA PHE A 3 27.91 0.92 -0.70
C PHE A 3 27.39 0.52 0.68
N GLY A 4 26.18 -0.03 0.77
CA GLY A 4 25.62 -0.52 2.03
C GLY A 4 26.42 -1.69 2.59
N VAL A 5 26.70 -2.69 1.76
CA VAL A 5 27.53 -3.85 2.12
C VAL A 5 28.94 -3.43 2.54
N LEU A 6 29.58 -2.53 1.79
CA LEU A 6 30.92 -2.03 2.13
C LEU A 6 30.95 -1.28 3.47
N LEU A 7 29.89 -0.52 3.78
CA LEU A 7 29.79 0.25 5.03
C LEU A 7 29.51 -0.63 6.26
N ILE A 8 28.89 -1.81 6.09
CA ILE A 8 28.66 -2.77 7.19
C ILE A 8 29.99 -3.28 7.80
N PHE A 9 31.05 -3.36 6.99
CA PHE A 9 32.38 -3.78 7.46
C PHE A 9 33.16 -2.67 8.18
N GLN A 10 32.64 -1.45 8.25
CA GLN A 10 33.31 -0.35 8.95
C GLN A 10 33.24 -0.52 10.46
N LYS A 11 34.36 -0.23 11.15
CA LYS A 11 34.44 -0.30 12.63
C LYS A 11 33.63 0.80 13.31
N HIS A 12 33.46 1.94 12.65
CA HIS A 12 32.76 3.10 13.21
C HIS A 12 31.24 2.86 13.26
N ARG A 13 30.64 2.92 14.46
CA ARG A 13 29.23 2.53 14.70
C ARG A 13 28.23 3.26 13.81
N ARG A 14 28.44 4.56 13.53
CA ARG A 14 27.54 5.32 12.63
C ARG A 14 27.64 4.87 11.18
N LEU A 15 28.85 4.56 10.69
CA LEU A 15 29.06 4.11 9.31
C LEU A 15 28.48 2.70 9.12
N LYS A 16 28.68 1.82 10.10
CA LYS A 16 28.07 0.49 10.13
C LYS A 16 26.54 0.56 10.12
N GLY A 17 25.97 1.46 10.93
CA GLY A 17 24.53 1.73 10.94
C GLY A 17 24.00 2.22 9.59
N ALA A 18 24.68 3.21 8.98
CA ALA A 18 24.35 3.68 7.63
C ALA A 18 24.46 2.55 6.59
N GLY A 19 25.44 1.65 6.75
CA GLY A 19 25.59 0.46 5.91
C GLY A 19 24.38 -0.47 5.96
N TRP A 20 23.87 -0.78 7.15
CA TRP A 20 22.65 -1.58 7.31
C TRP A 20 21.42 -0.93 6.67
N ILE A 21 21.26 0.39 6.82
CA ILE A 21 20.16 1.14 6.19
C ILE A 21 20.26 1.03 4.66
N LEU A 22 21.43 1.33 4.09
CA LEU A 22 21.65 1.31 2.64
C LEU A 22 21.59 -0.10 2.04
N ALA A 23 22.01 -1.12 2.78
CA ALA A 23 21.90 -2.51 2.37
C ALA A 23 20.44 -2.95 2.36
N GLY A 24 19.69 -2.66 3.44
CA GLY A 24 18.26 -2.94 3.53
C GLY A 24 17.46 -2.26 2.42
N LEU A 25 17.72 -0.96 2.17
CA LEU A 25 17.11 -0.22 1.06
C LEU A 25 17.48 -0.82 -0.30
N GLY A 26 18.75 -1.22 -0.46
CA GLY A 26 19.21 -1.87 -1.68
C GLY A 26 18.51 -3.20 -1.96
N PHE A 27 18.36 -4.05 -0.95
CA PHE A 27 17.62 -5.31 -1.07
C PHE A 27 16.12 -5.10 -1.27
N LEU A 28 15.53 -4.08 -0.64
CA LEU A 28 14.15 -3.67 -0.90
C LEU A 28 13.96 -3.35 -2.38
N PHE A 29 14.76 -2.43 -2.94
CA PHE A 29 14.65 -2.08 -4.36
C PHE A 29 14.96 -3.26 -5.31
N LEU A 30 15.88 -4.16 -4.92
CA LEU A 30 16.14 -5.38 -5.69
C LEU A 30 14.91 -6.31 -5.71
N GLY A 31 14.26 -6.49 -4.57
CA GLY A 31 13.00 -7.24 -4.49
C GLY A 31 11.91 -6.61 -5.36
N ILE A 32 11.81 -5.28 -5.34
CA ILE A 32 10.89 -4.51 -6.19
C ILE A 32 11.17 -4.73 -7.67
N HIS A 33 12.45 -4.70 -8.06
CA HIS A 33 12.87 -4.96 -9.43
C HIS A 33 12.45 -6.37 -9.89
N TYR A 34 12.72 -7.41 -9.10
CA TYR A 34 12.30 -8.77 -9.46
C TYR A 34 10.78 -8.95 -9.46
N MET A 35 10.05 -8.28 -8.57
CA MET A 35 8.58 -8.26 -8.64
C MET A 35 8.12 -7.63 -9.96
N LYS A 36 8.72 -6.49 -10.38
CA LYS A 36 8.42 -5.85 -11.67
C LYS A 36 8.69 -6.78 -12.85
N GLU A 37 9.83 -7.45 -12.87
CA GLU A 37 10.19 -8.39 -13.95
C GLU A 37 9.26 -9.61 -13.97
N GLY A 38 8.93 -10.17 -12.81
CA GLY A 38 7.98 -11.29 -12.69
C GLY A 38 6.59 -10.92 -13.23
N PHE A 39 6.10 -9.72 -12.90
CA PHE A 39 4.84 -9.21 -13.46
C PHE A 39 4.93 -8.92 -14.96
N ALA A 40 6.02 -8.31 -15.44
CA ALA A 40 6.21 -8.04 -16.86
C ALA A 40 6.28 -9.33 -17.69
N GLY A 41 6.94 -10.37 -17.18
CA GLY A 41 7.00 -11.69 -17.85
C GLY A 41 5.67 -12.45 -17.84
N PHE A 42 4.75 -12.11 -16.94
CA PHE A 42 3.39 -12.67 -16.91
C PHE A 42 2.35 -11.78 -17.61
N ALA A 43 2.65 -10.51 -17.86
CA ALA A 43 1.75 -9.52 -18.45
C ALA A 43 1.25 -9.93 -19.84
N ASP A 44 2.12 -10.55 -20.65
CA ASP A 44 1.76 -11.04 -21.99
C ASP A 44 0.74 -12.20 -21.96
N HIS A 45 0.59 -12.86 -20.80
CA HIS A 45 -0.31 -13.99 -20.57
C HIS A 45 -1.53 -13.65 -19.69
N LEU A 46 -1.46 -12.54 -18.94
CA LEU A 46 -2.52 -12.06 -18.05
C LEU A 46 -2.80 -10.58 -18.34
N ASP A 47 -3.67 -10.33 -19.31
CA ASP A 47 -4.23 -8.99 -19.50
C ASP A 47 -5.35 -8.74 -18.48
N LEU A 48 -4.95 -8.32 -17.28
CA LEU A 48 -5.86 -8.01 -16.18
C LEU A 48 -6.79 -6.84 -16.51
N THR A 49 -6.48 -6.03 -17.53
CA THR A 49 -7.38 -4.95 -17.98
C THR A 49 -8.65 -5.50 -18.64
N ARG A 50 -8.61 -6.71 -19.22
CA ARG A 50 -9.79 -7.38 -19.80
C ARG A 50 -10.77 -7.88 -18.74
N TYR A 51 -10.26 -8.13 -17.54
CA TYR A 51 -11.04 -8.51 -16.37
C TYR A 51 -11.30 -7.32 -15.44
N ALA A 52 -10.88 -6.11 -15.84
CA ALA A 52 -11.20 -4.89 -15.12
C ALA A 52 -12.70 -4.64 -15.25
N LEU A 53 -13.45 -5.12 -14.25
CA LEU A 53 -14.83 -4.74 -14.07
C LEU A 53 -14.87 -3.24 -13.79
N GLY A 54 -15.69 -2.50 -14.53
CA GLY A 54 -15.90 -1.08 -14.28
C GLY A 54 -16.85 -0.84 -13.09
N GLY A 55 -16.80 0.37 -12.56
CA GLY A 55 -17.72 0.84 -11.52
C GLY A 55 -17.57 0.11 -10.18
N VAL A 56 -18.64 0.12 -9.38
CA VAL A 56 -18.62 -0.35 -7.99
C VAL A 56 -18.17 -1.81 -7.86
N ALA A 57 -18.56 -2.68 -8.80
CA ALA A 57 -18.15 -4.08 -8.78
C ALA A 57 -16.63 -4.24 -8.94
N GLY A 58 -16.00 -3.43 -9.79
CA GLY A 58 -14.55 -3.36 -9.93
C GLY A 58 -13.87 -2.92 -8.65
N LEU A 59 -14.31 -1.79 -8.10
CA LEU A 59 -13.75 -1.24 -6.86
C LEU A 59 -13.79 -2.24 -5.71
N LEU A 60 -14.90 -2.96 -5.54
CA LEU A 60 -15.03 -4.00 -4.51
C LEU A 60 -14.10 -5.19 -4.76
N LEU A 61 -14.01 -5.66 -6.01
CA LEU A 61 -13.17 -6.80 -6.38
C LEU A 61 -11.67 -6.48 -6.19
N TYR A 62 -11.21 -5.34 -6.67
CA TYR A 62 -9.82 -4.92 -6.51
C TYR A 62 -9.48 -4.64 -5.04
N SER A 63 -10.43 -4.12 -4.25
CA SER A 63 -10.25 -4.02 -2.79
C SER A 63 -10.10 -5.39 -2.13
N LEU A 64 -10.89 -6.38 -2.54
CA LEU A 64 -10.74 -7.75 -2.04
C LEU A 64 -9.36 -8.33 -2.39
N PHE A 65 -8.89 -8.13 -3.63
CA PHE A 65 -7.55 -8.57 -4.02
C PHE A 65 -6.44 -7.87 -3.23
N GLY A 66 -6.58 -6.58 -2.93
CA GLY A 66 -5.63 -5.85 -2.10
C GLY A 66 -5.56 -6.39 -0.67
N ALA A 67 -6.73 -6.72 -0.10
CA ALA A 67 -6.83 -7.34 1.21
C ALA A 67 -6.15 -8.73 1.23
N LEU A 68 -6.48 -9.59 0.25
CA LEU A 68 -5.88 -10.92 0.12
C LEU A 68 -4.36 -10.85 -0.08
N ALA A 69 -3.88 -9.94 -0.95
CA ALA A 69 -2.46 -9.73 -1.16
C ALA A 69 -1.76 -9.34 0.15
N THR A 70 -2.37 -8.47 0.96
CA THR A 70 -1.80 -8.09 2.26
C THR A 70 -1.84 -9.23 3.27
N VAL A 71 -2.89 -10.04 3.29
CA VAL A 71 -2.96 -11.23 4.15
C VAL A 71 -1.87 -12.24 3.74
N ILE A 72 -1.61 -12.44 2.45
CA ILE A 72 -0.57 -13.36 1.99
C ILE A 72 0.82 -12.80 2.32
N MET A 73 1.04 -11.52 2.03
CA MET A 73 2.33 -10.85 2.24
C MET A 73 2.63 -10.54 3.71
N GLN A 74 1.60 -10.49 4.56
CA GLN A 74 1.67 -10.05 5.97
C GLN A 74 2.33 -8.67 6.17
N SER A 75 2.37 -7.85 5.11
CA SER A 75 3.03 -6.54 5.10
C SER A 75 2.30 -5.59 4.16
N SER A 76 1.62 -4.59 4.72
CA SER A 76 0.93 -3.56 3.95
C SER A 76 1.88 -2.73 3.09
N HIS A 77 3.09 -2.48 3.58
CA HIS A 77 4.12 -1.77 2.82
C HIS A 77 4.56 -2.58 1.59
N ALA A 78 4.83 -3.88 1.75
CA ALA A 78 5.18 -4.74 0.62
C ALA A 78 4.05 -4.80 -0.41
N THR A 79 2.78 -4.86 0.04
CA THR A 79 1.62 -4.82 -0.85
C THR A 79 1.53 -3.50 -1.63
N LEU A 80 1.68 -2.35 -0.95
CA LEU A 80 1.65 -1.05 -1.63
C LEU A 80 2.75 -0.91 -2.68
N VAL A 81 3.94 -1.40 -2.35
CA VAL A 81 5.07 -1.43 -3.28
C VAL A 81 4.75 -2.28 -4.52
N LEU A 82 4.10 -3.43 -4.35
CA LEU A 82 3.63 -4.26 -5.46
C LEU A 82 2.59 -3.50 -6.31
N ILE A 83 1.63 -2.80 -5.69
CA ILE A 83 0.62 -2.01 -6.39
C ILE A 83 1.26 -0.86 -7.18
N ILE A 84 2.17 -0.10 -6.57
CA ILE A 84 2.95 0.98 -7.20
C ILE A 84 3.71 0.42 -8.42
N THR A 85 4.33 -0.74 -8.27
CA THR A 85 5.11 -1.38 -9.34
C THR A 85 4.22 -1.80 -10.50
N ALA A 86 3.06 -2.41 -10.21
CA ALA A 86 2.08 -2.80 -11.23
C ALA A 86 1.49 -1.60 -11.97
N LEU A 87 1.17 -0.52 -11.24
CA LEU A 87 0.67 0.73 -11.81
C LEU A 87 1.72 1.39 -12.71
N GLY A 88 2.96 1.52 -12.23
CA GLY A 88 4.07 2.09 -13.01
C GLY A 88 4.47 1.24 -14.23
N ALA A 89 4.12 -0.05 -14.25
CA ALA A 89 4.28 -0.95 -15.40
C ALA A 89 3.04 -0.97 -16.32
N GLY A 90 2.01 -0.15 -16.05
CA GLY A 90 0.78 -0.07 -16.85
C GLY A 90 -0.12 -1.30 -16.76
N GLN A 91 0.09 -2.19 -15.79
CA GLN A 91 -0.65 -3.47 -15.65
C GLN A 91 -2.02 -3.29 -15.00
N ILE A 92 -2.20 -2.20 -14.28
CA ILE A 92 -3.45 -1.82 -13.61
C ILE A 92 -3.72 -0.34 -13.86
N THR A 93 -4.99 0.04 -13.90
CA THR A 93 -5.39 1.45 -13.97
C THR A 93 -5.14 2.13 -12.63
N TYR A 94 -5.10 3.47 -12.64
CA TYR A 94 -5.01 4.25 -11.41
C TYR A 94 -6.16 3.93 -10.44
N GLU A 95 -7.40 3.83 -10.93
CA GLU A 95 -8.57 3.49 -10.11
C GLU A 95 -8.44 2.09 -9.46
N ASN A 96 -7.96 1.10 -10.21
CA ASN A 96 -7.69 -0.24 -9.66
C ASN A 96 -6.63 -0.18 -8.55
N ALA A 97 -5.59 0.65 -8.73
CA ALA A 97 -4.54 0.83 -7.73
C ALA A 97 -5.06 1.48 -6.45
N LEU A 98 -5.98 2.45 -6.54
CA LEU A 98 -6.65 3.05 -5.38
C LEU A 98 -7.47 2.00 -4.61
N ALA A 99 -8.28 1.22 -5.32
CA ALA A 99 -9.07 0.14 -4.73
C ALA A 99 -8.18 -0.92 -4.05
N LEU A 100 -7.11 -1.37 -4.73
CA LEU A 100 -6.13 -2.29 -4.15
C LEU A 100 -5.49 -1.71 -2.88
N ALA A 101 -5.16 -0.42 -2.85
CA ALA A 101 -4.57 0.23 -1.68
C ALA A 101 -5.55 0.32 -0.50
N ILE A 102 -6.84 0.60 -0.76
CA ILE A 102 -7.91 0.54 0.26
C ILE A 102 -8.01 -0.89 0.83
N GLY A 103 -8.07 -1.87 -0.07
CA GLY A 103 -8.09 -3.28 0.28
C GLY A 103 -6.92 -3.71 1.15
N ALA A 104 -5.71 -3.29 0.77
CA ALA A 104 -4.49 -3.60 1.50
C ALA A 104 -4.53 -3.08 2.95
N ASN A 105 -5.09 -1.89 3.14
CA ASN A 105 -5.27 -1.33 4.48
C ASN A 105 -6.24 -2.19 5.33
N VAL A 106 -7.36 -2.61 4.74
CA VAL A 106 -8.30 -3.54 5.39
C VAL A 106 -7.63 -4.88 5.71
N GLY A 107 -6.85 -5.45 4.79
CA GLY A 107 -6.14 -6.72 4.98
C GLY A 107 -5.18 -6.74 6.16
N THR A 108 -4.58 -5.59 6.51
CA THR A 108 -3.67 -5.44 7.67
C THR A 108 -4.35 -5.79 9.00
N THR A 109 -5.68 -5.69 9.07
CA THR A 109 -6.44 -6.03 10.28
C THR A 109 -6.39 -7.52 10.61
N VAL A 110 -6.20 -8.40 9.63
CA VAL A 110 -6.15 -9.84 9.85
C VAL A 110 -4.97 -10.21 10.75
N THR A 111 -3.80 -9.61 10.54
CA THR A 111 -2.62 -9.84 11.38
C THR A 111 -2.88 -9.40 12.82
N ALA A 112 -3.57 -8.27 13.03
CA ALA A 112 -3.96 -7.79 14.35
C ALA A 112 -4.95 -8.74 15.04
N VAL A 113 -5.95 -9.24 14.31
CA VAL A 113 -6.94 -10.20 14.83
C VAL A 113 -6.28 -11.52 15.21
N LEU A 114 -5.41 -12.06 14.34
CA LEU A 114 -4.66 -13.30 14.62
C LEU A 114 -3.76 -13.12 15.85
N GLY A 115 -3.06 -11.99 15.97
CA GLY A 115 -2.24 -11.67 17.14
C GLY A 115 -3.05 -11.53 18.43
N ALA A 116 -4.32 -11.11 18.34
CA ALA A 116 -5.17 -10.90 19.51
C ALA A 116 -5.86 -12.16 20.05
N LEU A 117 -5.78 -13.31 19.36
CA LEU A 117 -6.45 -14.55 19.78
C LEU A 117 -6.09 -14.95 21.22
N ASN A 118 -4.80 -14.84 21.56
CA ASN A 118 -4.25 -15.14 22.88
C ASN A 118 -3.87 -13.88 23.70
N ALA A 119 -4.35 -12.70 23.30
CA ALA A 119 -4.05 -11.45 24.00
C ALA A 119 -4.99 -11.21 25.19
N THR A 120 -4.62 -10.23 26.03
CA THR A 120 -5.46 -9.69 27.10
C THR A 120 -6.73 -9.05 26.54
N VAL A 121 -7.68 -8.72 27.42
CA VAL A 121 -8.90 -7.98 27.04
C VAL A 121 -8.56 -6.69 26.31
N ASP A 122 -7.56 -5.95 26.78
CA ASP A 122 -7.11 -4.71 26.14
C ASP A 122 -6.49 -4.97 24.76
N GLY A 123 -5.73 -6.05 24.60
CA GLY A 123 -5.21 -6.46 23.29
C GLY A 123 -6.32 -6.82 22.29
N LYS A 124 -7.37 -7.52 22.74
CA LYS A 124 -8.54 -7.82 21.92
C LYS A 124 -9.33 -6.57 21.55
N ARG A 125 -9.48 -5.63 22.49
CA ARG A 125 -10.10 -4.31 22.24
C ARG A 125 -9.31 -3.50 21.22
N LEU A 126 -7.99 -3.49 21.32
CA LEU A 126 -7.11 -2.80 20.36
C LEU A 126 -7.25 -3.40 18.95
N ALA A 127 -7.22 -4.73 18.83
CA ALA A 127 -7.42 -5.38 17.54
C ALA A 127 -8.83 -5.12 16.96
N GLY A 128 -9.85 -5.11 17.81
CA GLY A 128 -11.21 -4.72 17.42
C GLY A 128 -11.31 -3.28 16.94
N ALA A 129 -10.70 -2.34 17.67
CA ALA A 129 -10.62 -0.94 17.26
C ALA A 129 -9.88 -0.77 15.93
N HIS A 130 -8.76 -1.50 15.75
CA HIS A 130 -8.01 -1.50 14.49
C HIS A 130 -8.85 -2.07 13.33
N LEU A 131 -9.62 -3.14 13.56
CA LEU A 131 -10.53 -3.70 12.56
C LEU A 131 -11.61 -2.70 12.15
N ILE A 132 -12.32 -2.12 13.13
CA ILE A 132 -13.38 -1.13 12.90
C ILE A 132 -12.85 0.09 12.16
N PHE A 133 -11.70 0.61 12.58
CA PHE A 133 -11.02 1.74 11.95
C PHE A 133 -10.74 1.45 10.47
N ASN A 134 -10.02 0.38 10.15
CA ASN A 134 -9.59 0.12 8.77
C ASN A 134 -10.75 -0.28 7.84
N VAL A 135 -11.72 -1.07 8.34
CA VAL A 135 -12.92 -1.42 7.56
C VAL A 135 -13.78 -0.19 7.33
N GLY A 136 -14.04 0.61 8.37
CA GLY A 136 -14.85 1.82 8.27
C GLY A 136 -14.25 2.85 7.34
N THR A 137 -12.95 3.14 7.49
CA THR A 137 -12.23 4.05 6.59
C THR A 137 -12.20 3.54 5.15
N GLY A 138 -11.98 2.24 4.95
CA GLY A 138 -12.03 1.63 3.62
C GLY A 138 -13.39 1.75 2.95
N LEU A 139 -14.48 1.51 3.69
CA LEU A 139 -15.85 1.68 3.17
C LEU A 139 -16.14 3.14 2.80
N VAL A 140 -15.75 4.09 3.67
CA VAL A 140 -15.87 5.52 3.39
C VAL A 140 -15.10 5.89 2.12
N ALA A 141 -13.86 5.42 1.98
CA ALA A 141 -13.03 5.70 0.80
C ALA A 141 -13.61 5.10 -0.49
N LEU A 142 -14.22 3.91 -0.43
CA LEU A 142 -14.87 3.30 -1.60
C LEU A 142 -16.12 4.06 -2.02
N VAL A 143 -16.95 4.49 -1.08
CA VAL A 143 -18.16 5.29 -1.36
C VAL A 143 -17.79 6.68 -1.87
N LEU A 144 -16.70 7.25 -1.35
CA LEU A 144 -16.23 8.60 -1.65
C LEU A 144 -14.99 8.59 -2.56
N ILE A 145 -14.88 7.61 -3.46
CA ILE A 145 -13.67 7.46 -4.28
C ILE A 145 -13.42 8.67 -5.19
N ASP A 146 -14.47 9.20 -5.84
CA ASP A 146 -14.40 10.36 -6.70
C ASP A 146 -13.92 11.63 -5.97
N PRO A 147 -14.51 12.04 -4.83
CA PRO A 147 -13.99 13.19 -4.09
C PRO A 147 -12.59 12.93 -3.52
N PHE A 148 -12.24 11.69 -3.19
CA PHE A 148 -10.87 11.33 -2.82
C PHE A 148 -9.89 11.60 -3.97
N MET A 149 -10.21 11.17 -5.20
CA MET A 149 -9.37 11.42 -6.37
C MET A 149 -9.16 12.92 -6.62
N ARG A 150 -10.22 13.73 -6.49
CA ARG A 150 -10.10 15.20 -6.63
C ARG A 150 -9.23 15.81 -5.54
N ALA A 151 -9.35 15.33 -4.29
CA ALA A 151 -8.50 15.78 -3.20
C ALA A 151 -7.02 15.44 -3.47
N VAL A 152 -6.75 14.23 -3.97
CA VAL A 152 -5.42 13.81 -4.38
C VAL A 152 -4.87 14.70 -5.48
N ASP A 153 -5.64 14.98 -6.53
CA ASP A 153 -5.22 15.85 -7.63
C ASP A 153 -4.90 17.26 -7.14
N THR A 154 -5.74 17.80 -6.26
CA THR A 154 -5.55 19.14 -5.67
C THR A 154 -4.27 19.22 -4.86
N VAL A 155 -4.04 18.24 -3.97
CA VAL A 155 -2.83 18.18 -3.13
C VAL A 155 -1.60 17.95 -4.00
N SER A 156 -1.68 17.04 -4.98
CA SER A 156 -0.59 16.73 -5.89
C SER A 156 -0.15 17.95 -6.69
N HIS A 157 -1.12 18.72 -7.22
CA HIS A 157 -0.83 19.97 -7.91
C HIS A 157 -0.16 20.99 -6.98
N ALA A 158 -0.62 21.11 -5.73
CA ALA A 158 -0.06 22.05 -4.75
C ALA A 158 1.40 21.74 -4.38
N VAL A 159 1.81 20.46 -4.41
CA VAL A 159 3.19 20.04 -4.15
C VAL A 159 4.04 19.87 -5.42
N GLY A 160 3.50 20.20 -6.60
CA GLY A 160 4.22 20.16 -7.87
C GLY A 160 4.37 18.77 -8.50
N ILE A 161 3.50 17.81 -8.15
CA ILE A 161 3.46 16.49 -8.79
C ILE A 161 2.77 16.61 -10.16
N PRO A 162 3.37 16.10 -11.25
CA PRO A 162 2.76 16.10 -12.58
C PRO A 162 1.40 15.40 -12.64
N ALA A 163 0.54 15.84 -13.56
CA ALA A 163 -0.83 15.32 -13.66
C ALA A 163 -0.89 13.83 -14.07
N ASP A 164 0.12 13.36 -14.78
CA ASP A 164 0.29 12.01 -15.31
C ASP A 164 1.12 11.08 -14.41
N ASP A 165 1.70 11.61 -13.31
CA ASP A 165 2.44 10.79 -12.34
C ASP A 165 1.48 10.09 -11.36
N TYR A 166 0.76 9.09 -11.87
CA TYR A 166 -0.19 8.29 -11.08
C TYR A 166 0.49 7.52 -9.94
N THR A 167 1.78 7.21 -10.06
CA THR A 167 2.53 6.52 -9.02
C THR A 167 2.74 7.40 -7.79
N LEU A 168 3.15 8.66 -7.98
CA LEU A 168 3.23 9.62 -6.88
C LEU A 168 1.85 10.00 -6.35
N LYS A 169 0.84 10.15 -7.23
CA LYS A 169 -0.54 10.40 -6.81
C LYS A 169 -1.10 9.28 -5.93
N LEU A 170 -0.77 8.01 -6.21
CA LEU A 170 -1.14 6.88 -5.35
C LEU A 170 -0.52 6.98 -3.95
N ALA A 171 0.72 7.47 -3.84
CA ALA A 171 1.34 7.72 -2.54
C ALA A 171 0.60 8.84 -1.78
N VAL A 172 0.26 9.94 -2.46
CA VAL A 172 -0.55 11.04 -1.89
C VAL A 172 -1.92 10.53 -1.44
N PHE A 173 -2.58 9.71 -2.26
CA PHE A 173 -3.84 9.05 -1.89
C PHE A 173 -3.69 8.27 -0.60
N HIS A 174 -2.66 7.42 -0.48
CA HIS A 174 -2.47 6.62 0.72
C HIS A 174 -2.27 7.48 1.98
N THR A 175 -1.56 8.61 1.87
CA THR A 175 -1.41 9.57 2.98
C THR A 175 -2.74 10.22 3.36
N LEU A 176 -3.50 10.74 2.38
CA LEU A 176 -4.79 11.39 2.63
C LEU A 176 -5.82 10.41 3.20
N PHE A 177 -5.85 9.20 2.68
CA PHE A 177 -6.73 8.12 3.12
C PHE A 177 -6.54 7.79 4.61
N ASN A 178 -5.30 7.58 5.04
CA ASN A 178 -5.00 7.35 6.45
C ASN A 178 -5.31 8.59 7.31
N GLY A 179 -4.98 9.78 6.82
CA GLY A 179 -5.23 11.05 7.54
C GLY A 179 -6.72 11.30 7.78
N ILE A 180 -7.55 11.14 6.75
CA ILE A 180 -9.02 11.23 6.85
C ILE A 180 -9.53 10.15 7.80
N GLY A 181 -8.97 8.95 7.74
CA GLY A 181 -9.35 7.89 8.66
C GLY A 181 -9.14 8.26 10.11
N ILE A 182 -7.98 8.85 10.43
CA ILE A 182 -7.71 9.41 11.75
C ILE A 182 -8.78 10.45 12.09
N ILE A 183 -8.97 11.48 11.27
CA ILE A 183 -9.92 12.57 11.55
C ILE A 183 -11.34 12.05 11.87
N ILE A 184 -11.81 11.02 11.15
CA ILE A 184 -13.15 10.45 11.35
C ILE A 184 -13.26 9.66 12.66
N PHE A 185 -12.21 8.90 13.02
CA PHE A 185 -12.27 7.91 14.10
C PHE A 185 -11.48 8.32 15.36
N THR A 186 -10.78 9.46 15.36
CA THR A 186 -10.22 10.00 16.60
C THR A 186 -11.39 10.48 17.48
N PRO A 187 -11.52 9.99 18.72
CA PRO A 187 -12.49 10.57 19.64
C PRO A 187 -12.07 12.04 19.90
N LEU A 188 -12.96 12.97 19.56
CA LEU A 188 -12.86 14.37 20.00
C LEU A 188 -13.15 14.47 21.50
#